data_AF-A0A7L2QXA5-F1
#
_entry.id   AF-A0A7L2QXA5-F1
#
_cell.length_a   1.000
_cell.length_b   1.000
_cell.length_c   1.000
_cell.angle_alpha   90.00
_cell.angle_beta   90.00
_cell.angle_gamma   90.00
#
_symmetry.space_group_name_H-M   'P 1'
#
loop_
_entity.id
_entity.type
_entity.pdbx_description
1 polymer ?
#
loop_
_entity_poly.entity_id
_entity_poly.type
_entity_poly.pdbx_seq_one_letter_code
_entity_poly.pdbx_strand_id
1 'polypeptide(L)'
;FILQSWDPDLAKTAKAWAQKCLFKHNIYLKERGKTHPRFSFVGENIWTGSLPAFTVKAALASWYQEVRYYTYNTNRCSKVCGHYTQVVWATSYKVGCAVHFCPKVTYTSIHNAAHFVCNYGPPGNYPVRPYKTGGACSEC
;
A
#
# COMPACT_ATOMS: atom_id res chain seq x y z
N PHE A 1 -4.93 16.90 -6.23
CA PHE A 1 -3.93 16.06 -6.93
C PHE A 1 -2.91 15.60 -5.90
N ILE A 2 -2.54 14.32 -5.90
CA ILE A 2 -1.43 13.80 -5.10
C ILE A 2 -0.32 13.49 -6.10
N LEU A 3 0.84 14.15 -5.97
CA LEU A 3 1.99 13.86 -6.81
C LEU A 3 2.82 12.75 -6.14
N GLN A 4 2.58 11.50 -6.57
CA GLN A 4 3.41 10.36 -6.21
C GLN A 4 4.39 10.04 -7.34
N SER A 5 5.65 9.82 -6.98
CA SER A 5 6.69 9.42 -7.92
C SER A 5 7.28 8.07 -7.53
N TRP A 6 7.80 7.35 -8.52
CA TRP A 6 8.41 6.05 -8.31
C TRP A 6 9.69 6.17 -7.45
N ASP A 7 9.91 5.17 -6.60
CA ASP A 7 11.13 5.01 -5.82
C ASP A 7 11.68 3.57 -5.97
N PRO A 8 12.88 3.40 -6.53
CA PRO A 8 13.47 2.08 -6.75
C PRO A 8 13.85 1.36 -5.45
N ASP A 9 14.17 2.08 -4.36
CA ASP A 9 14.52 1.46 -3.08
C ASP A 9 13.27 0.88 -2.41
N LEU A 10 12.13 1.59 -2.49
CA LEU A 10 10.84 1.03 -2.05
C LEU A 10 10.45 -0.19 -2.88
N ALA A 11 10.67 -0.17 -4.20
CA ALA A 11 10.36 -1.31 -5.07
C ALA A 11 11.24 -2.53 -4.77
N LYS A 12 12.51 -2.30 -4.43
CA LYS A 12 13.44 -3.35 -3.98
C LYS A 12 12.94 -4.01 -2.69
N THR A 13 12.50 -3.22 -1.72
CA THR A 13 11.92 -3.72 -0.47
C THR A 13 10.63 -4.50 -0.71
N ALA A 14 9.72 -3.96 -1.54
CA ALA A 14 8.48 -4.62 -1.92
C ALA A 14 8.74 -5.97 -2.58
N LYS A 15 9.72 -6.04 -3.50
CA LYS A 15 10.14 -7.29 -4.15
C LYS A 15 10.64 -8.32 -3.15
N ALA A 16 11.54 -7.92 -2.24
CA ALA A 16 12.10 -8.80 -1.23
C ALA A 16 11.02 -9.35 -0.27
N TRP A 17 10.00 -8.55 0.04
CA TRP A 17 8.88 -9.00 0.87
C TRP A 17 7.90 -9.90 0.10
N ALA A 18 7.52 -9.53 -1.12
CA ALA A 18 6.61 -10.31 -1.96
C ALA A 18 7.11 -11.74 -2.23
N GLN A 19 8.43 -11.92 -2.36
CA GLN A 19 9.07 -13.21 -2.53
C GLN A 19 8.86 -14.18 -1.36
N LYS A 20 8.48 -13.68 -0.18
CA LYS A 20 8.21 -14.55 0.98
C LYS A 20 6.83 -15.21 0.91
N CYS A 21 5.94 -14.75 0.02
CA CYS A 21 4.58 -15.29 -0.13
C CYS A 21 3.78 -15.31 1.18
N LEU A 22 3.86 -14.23 1.97
CA LEU A 22 3.17 -14.10 3.27
C LEU A 22 2.10 -13.02 3.16
N PHE A 23 0.84 -13.35 3.43
CA PHE A 23 -0.20 -12.33 3.57
C PHE A 23 -0.16 -11.67 4.96
N LYS A 24 0.97 -11.01 5.24
CA LYS A 24 1.22 -10.22 6.45
C LYS A 24 2.18 -9.08 6.13
N HIS A 25 2.09 -8.01 6.91
CA HIS A 25 2.97 -6.85 6.72
C HIS A 25 4.44 -7.15 7.01
N ASN A 26 5.31 -6.44 6.30
CA ASN A 26 6.74 -6.47 6.53
C ASN A 26 7.07 -6.02 7.97
N ILE A 27 7.72 -6.90 8.72
CA ILE A 27 8.01 -6.68 10.15
C ILE A 27 9.00 -5.52 10.38
N TYR A 28 9.76 -5.14 9.35
CA TYR A 28 10.79 -4.10 9.41
C TYR A 28 10.30 -2.69 9.00
N LEU A 29 9.00 -2.51 8.70
CA LEU A 29 8.45 -1.22 8.24
C LEU A 29 8.66 -0.07 9.22
N LYS A 30 8.83 -0.39 10.51
CA LYS A 30 9.07 0.57 11.60
C LYS A 30 10.52 0.63 12.05
N GLU A 31 11.43 -0.07 11.37
CA GLU A 31 12.86 -0.08 11.71
C GLU A 31 13.66 0.80 10.74
N ARG A 32 14.28 1.84 11.28
CA ARG A 32 15.07 2.80 10.50
C ARG A 32 16.21 2.10 9.77
N GLY A 33 16.32 2.38 8.47
CA GLY A 33 17.38 1.83 7.61
C GLY A 33 17.19 0.37 7.19
N LYS A 34 16.13 -0.32 7.64
CA LYS A 34 15.85 -1.72 7.22
C LYS A 34 15.03 -1.83 5.94
N THR A 35 14.10 -0.91 5.72
CA THR A 35 13.17 -0.94 4.58
C THR A 35 13.41 0.17 3.56
N HIS A 36 14.15 1.21 3.93
CA HIS A 36 14.53 2.29 3.03
C HIS A 36 15.74 3.06 3.59
N PRO A 37 16.66 3.60 2.75
CA PRO A 37 17.81 4.35 3.24
C PRO A 37 17.47 5.74 3.80
N ARG A 38 16.44 6.40 3.25
CA ARG A 38 16.03 7.78 3.62
C ARG A 38 14.80 7.88 4.55
N PHE A 39 13.70 7.19 4.24
CA PHE A 39 12.53 7.18 5.11
C PHE A 39 12.79 6.37 6.38
N SER A 40 12.57 6.97 7.55
CA SER A 40 12.70 6.27 8.83
C SER A 40 11.70 5.11 8.98
N PHE A 41 10.53 5.25 8.38
CA PHE A 41 9.44 4.29 8.40
C PHE A 41 8.85 4.19 6.98
N VAL A 42 8.16 3.09 6.68
CA VAL A 42 7.60 2.81 5.35
C VAL A 42 6.17 2.29 5.48
N GLY A 43 5.26 2.77 4.62
CA GLY A 43 3.88 2.27 4.53
C GLY A 43 3.82 1.06 3.61
N GLU A 44 2.76 0.26 3.70
CA GLU A 44 2.64 -0.94 2.87
C GLU A 44 1.18 -1.30 2.57
N ASN A 45 0.91 -1.60 1.31
CA ASN A 45 -0.29 -2.30 0.89
C ASN A 45 0.07 -3.65 0.27
N ILE A 46 -0.76 -4.65 0.53
CA ILE A 46 -0.61 -6.00 -0.01
C ILE A 46 -1.91 -6.38 -0.73
N TRP A 47 -1.79 -6.96 -1.92
CA TRP A 47 -2.87 -7.57 -2.65
C TRP A 47 -2.47 -8.99 -3.01
N THR A 48 -3.40 -9.93 -2.87
CA THR A 48 -3.23 -11.32 -3.29
C THR A 48 -4.47 -11.77 -4.03
N GLY A 49 -4.28 -12.40 -5.17
CA GLY A 49 -5.36 -13.01 -5.94
C GLY A 49 -4.81 -14.00 -6.95
N SER A 50 -5.70 -14.65 -7.70
CA SER A 50 -5.27 -15.57 -8.77
C SER A 50 -4.48 -14.81 -9.85
N LEU A 51 -3.55 -15.51 -10.51
CA LEU A 51 -2.77 -14.94 -11.62
C LEU A 51 -3.64 -14.25 -12.69
N PRO A 52 -4.75 -14.83 -13.19
CA PRO A 52 -5.56 -14.18 -14.23
C PRO A 52 -6.30 -12.92 -13.76
N ALA A 53 -6.54 -12.79 -12.45
CA ALA A 53 -7.20 -11.62 -11.88
C ALA A 53 -6.23 -10.43 -11.71
N PHE A 54 -4.92 -10.66 -11.83
CA PHE A 54 -3.94 -9.63 -11.56
C PHE A 54 -3.70 -8.70 -12.74
N THR A 55 -3.95 -7.43 -12.50
CA THR A 55 -3.28 -6.32 -13.17
C THR A 55 -2.96 -5.26 -12.11
N VAL A 56 -1.96 -4.41 -12.35
CA VAL A 56 -1.68 -3.28 -11.45
C VAL A 56 -2.95 -2.42 -11.26
N LYS A 57 -3.69 -2.15 -12.34
CA LYS A 57 -4.94 -1.39 -12.30
C LYS A 57 -6.00 -2.08 -11.42
N ALA A 58 -6.18 -3.39 -11.55
CA ALA A 58 -7.16 -4.12 -10.75
C ALA A 58 -6.81 -4.15 -9.26
N ALA A 59 -5.54 -4.36 -8.92
CA ALA A 59 -5.08 -4.34 -7.53
C ALA A 59 -5.25 -2.94 -6.90
N LEU A 60 -4.84 -1.88 -7.59
CA LEU A 60 -5.05 -0.49 -7.16
C LEU A 60 -6.53 -0.14 -7.01
N ALA A 61 -7.36 -0.56 -7.97
CA ALA A 61 -8.81 -0.35 -7.90
C ALA A 61 -9.41 -1.08 -6.69
N SER A 62 -8.96 -2.32 -6.41
CA SER A 62 -9.40 -3.07 -5.23
C SER A 62 -9.08 -2.35 -3.92
N TRP A 63 -7.87 -1.81 -3.78
CA TRP A 63 -7.51 -0.98 -2.62
C TRP A 63 -8.34 0.29 -2.53
N TYR A 64 -8.55 0.98 -3.66
CA TYR A 64 -9.34 2.21 -3.70
C TYR A 64 -10.81 1.98 -3.36
N GLN A 65 -11.39 0.86 -3.77
CA GLN A 65 -12.81 0.53 -3.52
C GLN A 65 -13.17 0.40 -2.04
N GLU A 66 -12.19 0.34 -1.14
CA GLU A 66 -12.45 0.46 0.30
C GLU A 66 -13.03 1.83 0.71
N VAL A 67 -12.96 2.84 -0.16
CA VAL A 67 -13.62 4.14 0.02
C VAL A 67 -15.10 4.00 0.38
N ARG A 68 -15.80 2.97 -0.11
CA ARG A 68 -17.21 2.69 0.20
C ARG A 68 -17.47 2.37 1.67
N TYR A 69 -16.43 2.03 2.43
CA TYR A 69 -16.48 1.72 3.86
C TYR A 69 -15.90 2.84 4.73
N TYR A 70 -15.35 3.90 4.11
CA TYR A 70 -14.67 4.98 4.79
C TYR A 70 -15.49 6.27 4.79
N THR A 71 -15.79 6.80 5.97
CA THR A 71 -16.48 8.09 6.14
C THR A 71 -15.48 9.17 6.51
N TYR A 72 -15.15 10.04 5.55
CA TYR A 72 -14.12 11.08 5.71
C TYR A 72 -14.41 12.06 6.85
N ASN A 73 -15.66 12.53 6.97
CA ASN A 73 -16.04 13.55 7.97
C ASN A 73 -15.75 13.09 9.40
N THR A 74 -16.03 11.83 9.70
CA THR A 74 -15.84 11.22 11.02
C THR A 74 -14.51 10.47 11.16
N ASN A 75 -13.71 10.37 10.09
CA ASN A 75 -12.51 9.53 10.02
C ASN A 75 -12.79 8.07 10.46
N ARG A 76 -13.98 7.54 10.14
CA ARG A 76 -14.41 6.20 10.55
C ARG A 76 -14.37 5.22 9.40
N CYS A 77 -13.96 3.99 9.70
CA CYS A 77 -14.00 2.86 8.80
C CYS A 77 -14.98 1.81 9.34
N SER A 78 -15.90 1.32 8.50
CA SER A 78 -16.85 0.27 8.89
C SER A 78 -16.34 -1.15 8.62
N LYS A 79 -15.26 -1.30 7.85
CA LYS A 79 -14.61 -2.59 7.53
C LYS A 79 -13.08 -2.43 7.45
N VAL A 80 -12.50 -2.67 6.28
CA VAL A 80 -11.11 -2.40 5.94
C VAL A 80 -11.08 -1.16 5.07
N CYS A 81 -10.25 -0.20 5.45
CA CYS A 81 -10.05 1.07 4.72
C CYS A 81 -8.58 1.45 4.60
N GLY A 82 -7.67 0.69 5.22
CA GLY A 82 -6.26 1.02 5.34
C GLY A 82 -5.55 1.07 3.98
N HIS A 83 -6.00 0.26 3.01
CA HIS A 83 -5.41 0.30 1.68
C HIS A 83 -5.84 1.57 0.95
N TYR A 84 -7.14 1.91 1.00
CA TYR A 84 -7.64 3.17 0.45
C TYR A 84 -6.94 4.37 1.06
N THR A 85 -6.90 4.47 2.40
CA THR A 85 -6.32 5.64 3.07
C THR A 85 -4.83 5.80 2.75
N GLN A 86 -4.08 4.71 2.60
CA GLN A 86 -2.68 4.78 2.17
C GLN A 86 -2.52 5.23 0.71
N VAL A 87 -3.37 4.73 -0.21
CA VAL A 87 -3.34 5.14 -1.63
C VAL A 87 -3.55 6.64 -1.77
N VAL A 88 -4.47 7.21 -1.00
CA VAL A 88 -4.81 8.66 -1.06
C VAL A 88 -4.09 9.48 0.01
N TRP A 89 -3.03 8.96 0.63
CA TRP A 89 -2.34 9.66 1.70
C TRP A 89 -1.52 10.84 1.17
N ALA A 90 -1.91 12.06 1.53
CA ALA A 90 -1.38 13.29 0.95
C ALA A 90 0.13 13.46 1.11
N THR A 91 0.69 13.01 2.24
CA THR A 91 2.12 13.16 2.52
C THR A 91 2.97 12.01 1.99
N SER A 92 2.36 10.92 1.51
CA SER A 92 3.09 9.80 0.88
C SER A 92 3.36 10.15 -0.58
N TYR A 93 4.58 10.61 -0.87
CA TYR A 93 4.97 11.12 -2.20
C TYR A 93 5.88 10.17 -2.98
N LYS A 94 6.35 9.09 -2.36
CA LYS A 94 7.08 8.00 -3.01
C LYS A 94 6.33 6.69 -2.92
N VAL A 95 6.37 5.91 -4.01
CA VAL A 95 5.83 4.55 -4.06
C VAL A 95 6.77 3.64 -4.83
N GLY A 96 6.91 2.40 -4.36
CA GLY A 96 7.60 1.34 -5.08
C GLY A 96 6.89 0.01 -4.88
N CYS A 97 6.67 -0.73 -5.96
CA CYS A 97 5.87 -1.95 -5.93
C CYS A 97 6.57 -3.14 -6.59
N ALA A 98 6.12 -4.34 -6.26
CA ALA A 98 6.53 -5.57 -6.92
C ALA A 98 5.41 -6.61 -6.89
N VAL A 99 5.35 -7.44 -7.92
CA VAL A 99 4.51 -8.65 -7.94
C VAL A 99 5.40 -9.88 -7.95
N HIS A 100 5.00 -10.91 -7.21
CA HIS A 100 5.63 -12.22 -7.22
C HIS A 100 4.58 -13.32 -7.43
N PHE A 101 4.93 -14.35 -8.20
CA PHE A 101 4.11 -15.55 -8.29
C PHE A 101 4.34 -16.42 -7.06
N CYS A 102 3.26 -16.81 -6.38
CA CYS A 102 3.30 -17.66 -5.21
C CYS A 102 2.47 -18.93 -5.45
N PRO A 103 3.08 -20.13 -5.47
CA PRO A 103 2.33 -21.39 -5.54
C PRO A 103 1.31 -21.52 -4.41
N LYS A 104 1.64 -20.98 -3.24
CA LYS A 104 0.74 -20.82 -2.08
C LYS A 104 1.13 -19.55 -1.34
N VAL A 105 0.14 -18.77 -0.89
CA VAL A 105 0.38 -17.63 0.00
C VAL A 105 -0.01 -18.01 1.42
N THR A 106 0.95 -17.97 2.34
CA THR A 106 0.74 -18.30 3.76
C THR A 106 -0.29 -17.34 4.38
N TYR A 107 -1.08 -17.86 5.33
CA TYR A 107 -2.22 -17.17 5.98
C TYR A 107 -3.42 -16.92 5.04
N THR A 108 -3.45 -17.57 3.89
CA THR A 108 -4.59 -17.58 2.96
C THR A 108 -4.83 -18.99 2.42
N SER A 109 -5.99 -19.22 1.81
CA SER A 109 -6.30 -20.41 1.03
C SER A 109 -5.95 -20.28 -0.46
N ILE A 110 -5.29 -19.19 -0.86
CA ILE A 110 -5.04 -18.88 -2.27
C ILE A 110 -3.78 -19.62 -2.76
N HIS A 111 -3.94 -20.32 -3.87
CA HIS A 111 -2.88 -21.03 -4.60
C HIS A 111 -2.66 -20.39 -5.97
N ASN A 112 -1.48 -20.61 -6.56
CA ASN A 112 -1.10 -20.06 -7.87
C ASN A 112 -1.43 -18.56 -7.99
N ALA A 113 -0.99 -17.80 -6.98
CA ALA A 113 -1.38 -16.43 -6.77
C ALA A 113 -0.37 -15.45 -7.40
N ALA A 114 -0.88 -14.32 -7.87
CA ALA A 114 -0.10 -13.08 -7.93
C ALA A 114 -0.14 -12.42 -6.55
N HIS A 115 1.02 -12.19 -5.97
CA HIS A 115 1.19 -11.51 -4.69
C HIS A 115 1.87 -10.16 -4.93
N PHE A 116 1.10 -9.09 -4.80
CA PHE A 116 1.48 -7.73 -5.16
C PHE A 116 1.64 -6.87 -3.91
N VAL A 117 2.82 -6.28 -3.74
CA VAL A 117 3.18 -5.45 -2.59
C VAL A 117 3.56 -4.07 -3.11
N CYS A 118 3.05 -3.02 -2.48
CA CYS A 118 3.50 -1.64 -2.68
C CYS A 118 3.94 -1.05 -1.35
N ASN A 119 5.12 -0.44 -1.34
CA ASN A 119 5.64 0.32 -0.21
C ASN A 119 5.56 1.84 -0.49
N TYR A 120 5.26 2.62 0.56
CA TYR A 120 4.99 4.06 0.47
C TYR A 120 5.91 4.86 1.40
N GLY A 121 6.41 6.00 0.92
CA GLY A 121 7.32 6.86 1.66
C GLY A 121 6.90 8.33 1.63
N PRO A 122 6.85 9.01 2.80
CA PRO A 122 6.70 8.44 4.15
C PRO A 122 5.40 7.61 4.30
N PRO A 123 5.24 6.82 5.38
CA PRO A 123 4.03 6.04 5.61
C PRO A 123 2.81 6.94 5.82
N GLY A 124 1.65 6.43 5.46
CA GLY A 124 0.37 6.99 5.84
C GLY A 124 -0.27 6.29 7.02
N ASN A 125 -1.61 6.30 7.06
CA ASN A 125 -2.44 5.57 8.00
C ASN A 125 -2.21 5.91 9.48
N TYR A 126 -1.81 7.15 9.76
CA TYR A 126 -1.90 7.73 11.10
C TYR A 126 -3.37 7.94 11.49
N PRO A 127 -3.70 8.12 12.79
CA PRO A 127 -5.09 8.32 13.26
C PRO A 127 -5.62 9.74 12.95
N VAL A 128 -5.42 10.20 11.72
CA VAL A 128 -5.87 11.48 11.16
C VAL A 128 -6.45 11.22 9.77
N ARG A 129 -7.09 12.22 9.17
CA ARG A 129 -7.61 12.10 7.80
C ARG A 129 -6.46 11.98 6.80
N PRO A 130 -6.63 11.22 5.70
CA PRO A 130 -5.55 10.96 4.74
C PRO A 130 -5.14 12.19 3.91
N TYR A 131 -6.00 13.20 3.82
CA TYR A 131 -5.75 14.45 3.12
C TYR A 131 -6.60 15.57 3.74
N LYS A 132 -6.33 16.82 3.36
CA LYS A 132 -7.18 17.98 3.65
C LYS A 132 -8.18 18.18 2.51
N THR A 133 -9.42 18.56 2.84
CA THR A 133 -10.42 18.98 1.86
C THR A 133 -10.21 20.44 1.49
N GLY A 134 -10.33 20.77 0.20
CA GLY A 134 -10.16 22.13 -0.30
C GLY A 134 -10.11 22.15 -1.83
N GLY A 135 -9.84 23.32 -2.40
CA GLY A 135 -9.52 23.44 -3.82
C GLY A 135 -8.29 22.61 -4.18
N ALA A 136 -8.24 22.04 -5.38
CA ALA A 136 -7.07 21.30 -5.80
C ALA A 136 -5.82 22.21 -5.79
N CYS A 137 -4.75 21.75 -5.15
CA CYS A 137 -3.47 22.46 -5.06
C CYS A 137 -3.51 23.81 -4.31
N SER A 138 -4.51 24.05 -3.45
CA SER A 138 -4.55 25.28 -2.62
C SER A 138 -3.52 25.32 -1.49
N GLU A 139 -2.87 24.19 -1.19
CA GLU A 139 -1.85 24.03 -0.14
C GLU A 139 -0.75 23.04 -0.62
N CYS A 140 -0.07 23.37 -1.72
CA CYS A 140 1.01 22.53 -2.30
C CYS A 140 2.37 22.74 -1.64
#